data_AF-A0A376T3V5-F1
#
_entry.id   AF-A0A376T3V5-F1
#
_cell.length_a   1.000
_cell.length_b   1.000
_cell.length_c   1.000
_cell.angle_alpha   90.00
_cell.angle_beta   90.00
_cell.angle_gamma   90.00
#
_symmetry.space_group_name_H-M   'P 1'
#
loop_
_entity.id
_entity.type
_entity.pdbx_description
1 polymer ?
#
loop_
_entity_poly.entity_id
_entity_poly.type
_entity_poly.pdbx_seq_one_letter_code
_entity_poly.pdbx_strand_id
1 'polypeptide(L)'
;MFTLEERVALAQQATAHLGNVEVVGFSDLMANFARNQHATVLIRGLRAVADFEYEMQLAHMNRHLMPELESVFLMPSKEWSFISSSLVKEVARHQGDVTHFLPENVHQALMAKLA
;
A
#
# COMPACT_ATOMS: atom_id res chain seq x y z
N MET A 1 4.67 4.36 -13.45
CA MET A 1 6.06 4.57 -12.99
C MET A 1 6.73 3.24 -12.76
N PHE A 2 6.25 2.42 -11.82
CA PHE A 2 6.75 1.06 -11.58
C PHE A 2 5.74 0.01 -12.07
N THR A 3 6.26 -1.08 -12.64
CA THR A 3 5.51 -2.31 -12.98
C THR A 3 5.04 -3.04 -11.72
N LEU A 4 4.27 -4.12 -11.85
CA LEU A 4 3.85 -4.91 -10.69
C LEU A 4 5.04 -5.59 -10.03
N GLU A 5 5.91 -6.18 -10.84
CA GLU A 5 7.11 -6.90 -10.45
C GLU A 5 8.08 -5.99 -9.71
N GLU A 6 8.31 -4.78 -10.22
CA GLU A 6 9.13 -3.77 -9.53
C GLU A 6 8.54 -3.37 -8.19
N ARG A 7 7.22 -3.16 -8.09
CA ARG A 7 6.57 -2.80 -6.82
C ARG A 7 6.67 -3.92 -5.79
N VAL A 8 6.48 -5.16 -6.21
CA VAL A 8 6.63 -6.34 -5.34
C VAL A 8 8.06 -6.44 -4.83
N ALA A 9 9.06 -6.35 -5.70
CA ALA A 9 10.47 -6.43 -5.30
C ALA A 9 10.87 -5.31 -4.31
N LEU A 10 10.41 -4.08 -4.55
CA LEU A 10 10.67 -2.95 -3.65
C LEU A 10 10.03 -3.13 -2.28
N ALA A 11 8.78 -3.60 -2.25
CA ALA A 11 8.07 -3.88 -1.00
C ALA A 11 8.72 -5.05 -0.23
N GLN A 12 9.10 -6.13 -0.91
CA GLN A 12 9.81 -7.27 -0.30
C GLN A 12 11.09 -6.83 0.41
N GLN A 13 11.90 -5.99 -0.23
CA GLN A 13 13.12 -5.46 0.38
C GLN A 13 12.83 -4.53 1.55
N ALA A 14 11.82 -3.64 1.42
CA ALA A 14 11.45 -2.71 2.48
C ALA A 14 10.92 -3.42 3.74
N THR A 15 10.29 -4.58 3.59
CA THR A 15 9.74 -5.37 4.70
C THR A 15 10.59 -6.58 5.09
N ALA A 16 11.79 -6.75 4.52
CA ALA A 16 12.63 -7.95 4.74
C ALA A 16 13.03 -8.19 6.21
N HIS A 17 12.98 -7.16 7.04
CA HIS A 17 13.27 -7.24 8.47
C HIS A 17 12.10 -7.81 9.30
N LEU A 18 10.92 -7.99 8.71
CA LEU A 18 9.73 -8.53 9.36
C LEU A 18 9.55 -10.01 8.99
N GLY A 19 9.92 -10.91 9.89
CA GLY A 19 9.89 -12.36 9.64
C GLY A 19 8.48 -12.98 9.45
N ASN A 20 7.43 -12.20 9.67
CA ASN A 20 6.02 -12.61 9.54
C ASN A 20 5.29 -11.86 8.41
N VAL A 21 6.01 -11.22 7.48
CA VAL A 21 5.43 -10.48 6.36
C VAL A 21 5.83 -11.13 5.04
N GLU A 22 4.83 -11.46 4.24
CA GLU A 22 4.99 -11.91 2.86
C GLU A 22 4.41 -10.84 1.90
N VAL A 23 5.07 -10.65 0.76
CA VAL A 23 4.63 -9.70 -0.27
C VAL A 23 4.38 -10.47 -1.55
N VAL A 24 3.10 -10.48 -1.97
CA VAL A 24 2.63 -11.20 -3.15
C VAL A 24 1.91 -10.22 -4.08
N GLY A 25 2.33 -10.19 -5.35
CA GLY A 25 1.61 -9.46 -6.39
C GLY A 25 0.43 -10.28 -6.91
N PHE A 26 -0.68 -9.61 -7.21
CA PHE A 26 -1.86 -10.26 -7.78
C PHE A 26 -2.57 -9.35 -8.79
N SER A 27 -3.36 -9.96 -9.67
CA SER A 27 -4.18 -9.30 -10.69
C SER A 27 -5.55 -10.00 -10.78
N ASP A 28 -6.30 -9.94 -9.70
CA ASP A 28 -7.64 -10.53 -9.54
C ASP A 28 -8.42 -9.70 -8.50
N LEU A 29 -9.67 -10.04 -8.23
CA LEU A 29 -10.47 -9.48 -7.15
C LEU A 29 -9.81 -9.75 -5.79
N MET A 30 -9.83 -8.73 -4.92
CA MET A 30 -9.30 -8.85 -3.56
C MET A 30 -9.95 -10.02 -2.78
N ALA A 31 -11.26 -10.24 -2.95
CA ALA A 31 -11.97 -11.36 -2.33
C ALA A 31 -11.44 -12.74 -2.79
N ASN A 32 -11.08 -12.88 -4.06
CA ASN A 32 -10.50 -14.13 -4.58
C ASN A 32 -9.08 -14.34 -4.05
N PHE A 33 -8.27 -13.27 -4.05
CA PHE A 33 -6.93 -13.32 -3.48
C PHE A 33 -6.96 -13.67 -1.99
N ALA A 34 -7.81 -13.01 -1.20
CA ALA A 34 -7.96 -13.31 0.23
C ALA A 34 -8.37 -14.76 0.49
N ARG A 35 -9.31 -15.30 -0.31
CA ARG A 35 -9.73 -16.70 -0.23
C ARG A 35 -8.58 -17.67 -0.50
N ASN A 36 -7.78 -17.41 -1.53
CA ASN A 36 -6.63 -18.24 -1.89
C ASN A 36 -5.55 -18.21 -0.80
N GLN A 37 -5.41 -17.07 -0.11
CA GLN A 37 -4.47 -16.92 1.02
C GLN A 37 -5.06 -17.36 2.36
N HIS A 38 -6.29 -17.88 2.39
CA HIS A 38 -7.02 -18.22 3.62
C HIS A 38 -7.10 -17.03 4.62
N ALA A 39 -7.12 -15.81 4.12
CA ALA A 39 -7.17 -14.60 4.92
C ALA A 39 -8.62 -14.27 5.31
N THR A 40 -8.84 -13.98 6.59
CA THR A 40 -10.15 -13.55 7.14
C THR A 40 -10.19 -12.08 7.50
N VAL A 41 -9.04 -11.38 7.45
CA VAL A 41 -8.93 -9.97 7.81
C VAL A 41 -8.21 -9.20 6.70
N LEU A 42 -8.81 -8.10 6.26
CA LEU A 42 -8.23 -7.10 5.36
C LEU A 42 -7.92 -5.83 6.15
N ILE A 43 -6.64 -5.53 6.36
CA ILE A 43 -6.21 -4.32 7.06
C ILE A 43 -6.07 -3.16 6.07
N ARG A 44 -6.65 -2.00 6.40
CA ARG A 44 -6.58 -0.77 5.60
C ARG A 44 -6.23 0.42 6.48
N GLY A 45 -5.50 1.38 5.91
CA GLY A 45 -5.16 2.64 6.57
C GLY A 45 -6.18 3.73 6.25
N LEU A 46 -6.58 4.53 7.23
CA LEU A 46 -7.41 5.73 7.04
C LEU A 46 -6.67 6.97 7.50
N ARG A 47 -6.41 7.92 6.59
CA ARG A 47 -5.70 9.18 6.94
C ARG A 47 -6.65 10.33 7.22
N ALA A 48 -7.71 10.43 6.42
CA ALA A 48 -8.67 11.53 6.48
C ALA A 48 -10.09 11.03 6.20
N VAL A 49 -11.09 11.87 6.46
CA VAL A 49 -12.50 11.58 6.18
C VAL A 49 -12.73 11.22 4.71
N ALA A 50 -11.97 11.81 3.78
CA ALA A 50 -12.08 11.50 2.36
C ALA A 50 -11.68 10.05 2.00
N ASP A 51 -10.74 9.44 2.73
CA ASP A 51 -10.41 8.02 2.53
C ASP A 51 -11.57 7.13 3.00
N PHE A 52 -12.32 7.56 4.02
CA PHE A 52 -13.32 6.73 4.70
C PHE A 52 -14.47 6.30 3.78
N GLU A 53 -15.08 7.22 3.03
CA GLU A 53 -16.23 6.87 2.18
C GLU A 53 -15.87 5.84 1.11
N TYR A 54 -14.73 6.04 0.44
CA TYR A 54 -14.23 5.12 -0.58
C TYR A 54 -13.89 3.75 0.02
N GLU A 55 -13.17 3.74 1.14
CA GLU A 55 -12.76 2.51 1.82
C GLU A 55 -13.97 1.72 2.37
N MET A 56 -15.02 2.41 2.83
CA MET A 56 -16.25 1.77 3.26
C MET A 56 -16.98 1.06 2.13
N GLN A 57 -17.07 1.69 0.95
CA GLN A 57 -17.66 1.05 -0.23
C GLN A 57 -16.90 -0.22 -0.63
N LEU A 58 -15.56 -0.17 -0.62
CA LEU A 58 -14.72 -1.34 -0.90
C LEU A 58 -14.92 -2.45 0.14
N ALA A 59 -14.97 -2.11 1.43
CA ALA A 59 -15.21 -3.07 2.50
C ALA A 59 -16.56 -3.79 2.34
N HIS A 60 -17.62 -3.05 2.05
CA HIS A 60 -18.94 -3.63 1.80
C HIS A 60 -18.95 -4.54 0.58
N MET A 61 -18.29 -4.16 -0.52
CA MET A 61 -18.18 -4.99 -1.72
C MET A 61 -17.40 -6.28 -1.44
N ASN A 62 -16.26 -6.19 -0.76
CA ASN A 62 -15.46 -7.37 -0.42
C ASN A 62 -16.22 -8.33 0.50
N ARG A 63 -16.93 -7.80 1.51
CA ARG A 63 -17.80 -8.61 2.36
C ARG A 63 -18.96 -9.26 1.60
N HIS A 64 -19.52 -8.57 0.60
CA HIS A 64 -20.54 -9.17 -0.25
C HIS A 64 -19.99 -10.36 -1.06
N LEU A 65 -18.76 -10.24 -1.57
CA LEU A 65 -18.09 -11.30 -2.35
C LEU A 65 -17.48 -12.42 -1.49
N MET A 66 -17.16 -12.14 -0.23
CA MET A 66 -16.55 -13.05 0.74
C MET A 66 -17.04 -12.67 2.15
N PRO A 67 -18.20 -13.20 2.60
CA PRO A 67 -18.83 -12.83 3.87
C PRO A 67 -17.95 -12.95 5.11
N GLU A 68 -16.97 -13.85 5.08
CA GLU A 68 -15.98 -14.12 6.13
C GLU A 68 -14.80 -13.13 6.16
N LEU A 69 -14.68 -12.24 5.17
CA LEU A 69 -13.60 -11.25 5.10
C LEU A 69 -13.97 -9.97 5.84
N GLU A 70 -13.34 -9.76 7.00
CA GLU A 70 -13.50 -8.57 7.83
C GLU A 70 -12.53 -7.47 7.42
N SER A 71 -13.02 -6.25 7.20
CA SER A 71 -12.15 -5.09 6.96
C SER A 71 -11.87 -4.36 8.28
N VAL A 72 -10.60 -4.22 8.63
CA VAL A 72 -10.13 -3.51 9.84
C VAL A 72 -9.39 -2.25 9.43
N PHE A 73 -9.81 -1.11 9.98
CA PHE A 73 -9.24 0.19 9.68
C PHE A 73 -8.36 0.70 10.81
N LEU A 74 -7.13 1.09 10.47
CA LEU A 74 -6.16 1.67 11.40
C LEU A 74 -5.79 3.08 10.96
N MET A 75 -5.62 3.99 11.92
CA MET A 75 -5.11 5.32 11.65
C MET A 75 -3.57 5.30 11.71
N PRO A 76 -2.87 5.89 10.73
CA PRO A 76 -1.41 6.00 10.79
C PRO A 76 -0.99 6.99 11.89
N SER A 77 0.28 6.97 12.28
CA SER A 77 0.83 8.02 13.15
C SER A 77 0.77 9.38 12.44
N LYS A 78 0.64 10.45 13.24
CA LYS A 78 0.41 11.81 12.75
C LYS A 78 1.44 12.26 11.72
N GLU A 79 2.69 11.89 11.92
CA GLU A 79 3.83 12.19 11.06
C GLU A 79 3.71 11.62 9.62
N TRP A 80 2.91 10.56 9.41
CA TRP A 80 2.72 9.94 8.10
C TRP A 80 1.35 10.24 7.47
N SER A 81 0.47 10.96 8.19
CA SER A 81 -0.94 11.14 7.81
C SER A 81 -1.16 11.89 6.49
N PHE A 82 -0.23 12.75 6.07
CA PHE A 82 -0.35 13.56 4.86
C PHE A 82 0.30 12.91 3.62
N ILE A 83 1.00 11.79 3.79
CA ILE A 83 1.82 11.22 2.72
C ILE A 83 0.95 10.41 1.75
N SER A 84 1.23 10.56 0.46
CA SER A 84 0.71 9.69 -0.60
C SER A 84 1.81 9.44 -1.64
N SER A 85 1.78 8.29 -2.30
CA SER A 85 2.72 7.99 -3.39
C SER A 85 2.63 9.06 -4.50
N SER A 86 1.44 9.60 -4.78
CA SER A 86 1.28 10.67 -5.77
C SER A 86 2.02 11.94 -5.38
N LEU A 87 1.85 12.40 -4.12
CA LEU A 87 2.54 13.58 -3.61
C LEU A 87 4.06 13.40 -3.61
N VAL A 88 4.55 12.25 -3.10
CA VAL A 88 5.99 11.95 -3.05
C VAL A 88 6.60 11.93 -4.45
N LYS A 89 5.95 11.26 -5.41
CA LYS A 89 6.42 11.24 -6.80
C LYS A 89 6.43 12.63 -7.43
N GLU A 90 5.48 13.49 -7.08
CA GLU A 90 5.40 14.85 -7.62
C GLU A 90 6.54 15.72 -7.09
N VAL A 91 6.77 15.72 -5.78
CA VAL A 91 7.89 16.45 -5.15
C VAL A 91 9.22 15.98 -5.76
N ALA A 92 9.41 14.66 -5.90
CA ALA A 92 10.62 14.09 -6.49
C ALA A 92 10.85 14.51 -7.95
N ARG A 93 9.79 14.55 -8.79
CA ARG A 93 9.89 15.05 -10.18
C ARG A 93 10.35 16.49 -10.26
N HIS A 94 9.97 17.29 -9.26
CA HIS A 94 10.36 18.69 -9.15
C HIS A 94 11.65 18.87 -8.31
N GLN A 95 12.47 17.83 -8.18
CA GLN A 95 13.78 17.85 -7.50
C GLN A 95 13.70 18.23 -6.01
N GLY A 96 12.53 18.09 -5.39
CA GLY A 96 12.37 18.23 -3.95
C GLY A 96 12.86 16.98 -3.20
N ASP A 97 13.37 17.17 -1.99
CA ASP A 97 13.84 16.07 -1.15
C ASP A 97 12.67 15.26 -0.59
N VAL A 98 12.72 13.94 -0.80
CA VAL A 98 11.74 12.96 -0.33
C VAL A 98 12.36 11.84 0.48
N THR A 99 13.65 11.94 0.82
CA THR A 99 14.43 10.90 1.50
C THR A 99 13.76 10.47 2.80
N HIS A 100 13.23 11.43 3.57
CA HIS A 100 12.58 11.16 4.86
C HIS A 100 11.28 10.35 4.75
N PHE A 101 10.66 10.29 3.58
CA PHE A 101 9.35 9.67 3.37
C PHE A 101 9.42 8.25 2.82
N LEU A 102 10.62 7.76 2.52
CA LEU A 102 10.84 6.52 1.80
C LEU A 102 11.90 5.65 2.48
N PRO A 103 11.74 4.32 2.48
CA PRO A 103 12.85 3.42 2.71
C PRO A 103 13.97 3.68 1.68
N GLU A 104 15.23 3.52 2.09
CA GLU A 104 16.41 3.83 1.26
C GLU A 104 16.37 3.15 -0.12
N ASN A 105 16.01 1.85 -0.16
CA ASN A 105 15.91 1.10 -1.41
C ASN A 105 14.85 1.67 -2.37
N VAL A 106 13.75 2.19 -1.83
CA VAL A 106 12.67 2.81 -2.62
C VAL A 106 13.08 4.19 -3.11
N HIS A 107 13.77 4.97 -2.27
CA HIS A 107 14.32 6.27 -2.66
C HIS A 107 15.30 6.12 -3.84
N GLN A 108 16.26 5.20 -3.74
CA GLN A 108 17.22 4.91 -4.81
C GLN A 108 16.52 4.51 -6.12
N ALA A 109 15.54 3.61 -6.04
CA ALA A 109 14.77 3.18 -7.21
C ALA A 109 13.93 4.31 -7.82
N LEU A 110 13.38 5.21 -7.00
CA LEU A 110 12.63 6.38 -7.45
C LEU A 110 13.54 7.34 -8.22
N MET A 111 14.71 7.67 -7.68
CA MET A 111 15.68 8.56 -8.34
C MET A 111 16.17 7.96 -9.66
N ALA A 112 16.46 6.65 -9.69
CA ALA A 112 16.88 5.96 -10.92
C ALA A 112 15.80 5.96 -12.02
N LYS A 113 14.51 6.04 -11.67
CA LYS A 113 13.39 6.14 -12.64
C LYS A 113 13.13 7.57 -13.13
N LEU A 114 13.63 8.58 -12.42
CA LEU A 114 13.43 10.00 -12.74
C LEU A 114 14.63 10.61 -13.48
N ALA A 115 15.79 9.96 -13.40
CA ALA A 115 16.96 10.24 -14.24
C ALA A 115 16.68 9.91 -15.71
#